data_AF-A0A935YWE8-F1
#
_entry.id   AF-A0A935YWE8-F1
#
_cell.length_a   1.000
_cell.length_b   1.000
_cell.length_c   1.000
_cell.angle_alpha   90.00
_cell.angle_beta   90.00
_cell.angle_gamma   90.00
#
_symmetry.space_group_name_H-M   'P 1'
#
loop_
_entity.id
_entity.type
_entity.pdbx_description
1 polymer ?
#
loop_
_entity_poly.entity_id
_entity_poly.type
_entity_poly.pdbx_seq_one_letter_code
_entity_poly.pdbx_strand_id
1 'polypeptide(L)'
;MKTVHRFCRPVLACCLLFTLAGIVSANPSFNCKNASTFTEKRICANPTLAEADTKLAKAYNQFIKKLPEAARVTAKQMQQLWVRERDIWCGEQPPKALLDISIDFGYQAYDQSISAIDLYPGPPADKDHCINYYYQNALDALNRGALISRAFLTQSRSRVRVGVINIDAVEITSPQKLQPEDDYAAYLVQDIFIQNDEQRLNLVQAQLVGCETCFDGERFTPLELRFYLTQSGIIYTSTLNYSSSSGGRCGNYLQGGLRFFSVDGSIKNYSTPENDHEEVNLFFVQETCGAFIDHYHDWRVDKDDLVFADSSVASAYPYWTILNNLSRQAVTVAERKVVELPNLDESTTSLWGMPYKSIFATLKPILDKQTTAENTCAAVATAIDDYFNIKSVGVANNISNAQAMFILNKVMDKTYVKSMPPNFEVAAKVFLDYLDKIRAVENWPEKLQSAASRYPEPNDHFFMSPEPDWPADTNPFIQVGFYSDMGCIRDTPSPSFAPSFGVEEWIYRFWARRHKQDQIEAVEAALKAFLKLRQE
;
A
#
# COMPACT_ATOMS: atom_id res chain seq x y z
N MET A 1 -12.82 24.87 -91.12
CA MET A 1 -11.48 24.50 -91.62
C MET A 1 -10.52 24.34 -90.45
N LYS A 2 -9.57 23.39 -90.56
CA LYS A 2 -8.34 23.23 -89.72
C LYS A 2 -8.50 22.86 -88.22
N THR A 3 -8.67 21.56 -87.99
CA THR A 3 -7.85 20.69 -87.11
C THR A 3 -6.83 21.30 -86.12
N VAL A 4 -6.95 20.90 -84.82
CA VAL A 4 -5.97 20.13 -83.98
C VAL A 4 -5.04 21.01 -83.08
N HIS A 5 -4.59 20.66 -81.85
CA HIS A 5 -4.36 19.35 -81.16
C HIS A 5 -4.75 19.29 -79.64
N ARG A 6 -5.03 18.05 -79.18
CA ARG A 6 -4.96 17.42 -77.83
C ARG A 6 -4.09 18.03 -76.70
N PHE A 7 -4.58 17.95 -75.46
CA PHE A 7 -3.98 17.28 -74.25
C PHE A 7 -5.01 17.36 -73.09
N CYS A 8 -5.82 16.33 -72.81
CA CYS A 8 -5.54 15.13 -72.02
C CYS A 8 -5.18 15.38 -70.54
N ARG A 9 -6.19 15.29 -69.65
CA ARG A 9 -6.06 14.90 -68.24
C ARG A 9 -7.39 14.24 -67.78
N PRO A 10 -7.38 13.06 -67.15
CA PRO A 10 -8.61 12.39 -66.71
C PRO A 10 -9.07 12.97 -65.36
N VAL A 11 -10.37 13.23 -65.23
CA VAL A 11 -10.98 13.47 -63.91
C VAL A 11 -11.10 12.12 -63.21
N LEU A 12 -10.32 11.94 -62.15
CA LEU A 12 -10.30 10.71 -61.37
C LEU A 12 -11.64 10.54 -60.63
N ALA A 13 -12.29 9.39 -60.82
CA ALA A 13 -13.48 9.04 -60.04
C ALA A 13 -13.07 8.81 -58.57
N CYS A 14 -13.47 9.73 -57.70
CA CYS A 14 -13.21 9.62 -56.27
C CYS A 14 -14.19 8.62 -55.64
N CYS A 15 -13.91 7.33 -55.80
CA CYS A 15 -14.62 6.27 -55.08
C CYS A 15 -14.50 6.49 -53.57
N LEU A 16 -15.63 6.67 -52.88
CA LEU A 16 -15.68 6.57 -51.43
C LEU A 16 -15.36 5.13 -51.00
N LEU A 17 -14.07 4.86 -50.75
CA LEU A 17 -13.66 3.73 -49.94
C LEU A 17 -13.98 4.04 -48.47
N PHE A 18 -15.25 3.84 -48.11
CA PHE A 18 -15.62 3.63 -46.70
C PHE A 18 -14.92 2.34 -46.25
N THR A 19 -13.73 2.47 -45.67
CA THR A 19 -13.08 1.39 -44.95
C THR A 19 -13.91 1.07 -43.72
N LEU A 20 -14.82 0.11 -43.87
CA LEU A 20 -15.39 -0.65 -42.76
C LEU A 20 -14.24 -1.38 -42.06
N ALA A 21 -13.54 -0.65 -41.19
CA ALA A 21 -12.76 -1.25 -40.12
C ALA A 21 -13.76 -2.01 -39.25
N GLY A 22 -13.93 -3.31 -39.55
CA GLY A 22 -14.82 -4.17 -38.78
C GLY A 22 -14.38 -4.13 -37.34
N ILE A 23 -15.22 -3.56 -36.47
CA ILE A 23 -15.03 -3.66 -35.02
C ILE A 23 -15.11 -5.15 -34.71
N VAL A 24 -13.96 -5.77 -34.49
CA VAL A 24 -13.87 -7.14 -34.02
C VAL A 24 -14.45 -7.12 -32.62
N SER A 25 -15.73 -7.47 -32.51
CA SER A 25 -16.39 -7.62 -31.22
C SER A 25 -15.59 -8.64 -30.41
N ALA A 26 -14.97 -8.19 -29.33
CA ALA A 26 -14.33 -9.09 -28.38
C ALA A 26 -15.39 -10.08 -27.89
N ASN A 27 -15.17 -11.36 -28.12
CA ASN A 27 -15.99 -12.42 -27.54
C ASN A 27 -15.31 -12.86 -26.24
N PRO A 28 -16.05 -13.05 -25.13
CA PRO A 28 -15.48 -13.55 -23.90
C PRO A 28 -15.00 -15.00 -24.06
N SER A 29 -14.33 -15.52 -23.02
CA SER A 29 -13.78 -16.88 -22.98
C SER A 29 -14.84 -17.99 -22.95
N PHE A 30 -16.12 -17.63 -22.78
CA PHE A 30 -17.27 -18.52 -22.76
C PHE A 30 -18.28 -18.20 -23.88
N ASN A 31 -19.14 -19.16 -24.21
CA ASN A 31 -20.17 -18.98 -25.23
C ASN A 31 -21.33 -18.13 -24.69
N CYS A 32 -21.51 -16.92 -25.19
CA CYS A 32 -22.60 -16.01 -24.80
C CYS A 32 -24.02 -16.57 -24.99
N LYS A 33 -24.23 -17.58 -25.84
CA LYS A 33 -25.53 -18.27 -25.94
C LYS A 33 -25.87 -19.10 -24.70
N ASN A 34 -24.86 -19.43 -23.90
CA ASN A 34 -24.99 -20.20 -22.66
C ASN A 34 -24.93 -19.27 -21.42
N ALA A 35 -24.86 -17.95 -21.59
CA ALA A 35 -24.78 -16.98 -20.51
C ALA A 35 -26.03 -17.06 -19.62
N SER A 36 -25.84 -17.52 -18.40
CA SER A 36 -26.88 -17.85 -17.43
C SER A 36 -27.03 -16.77 -16.37
N THR A 37 -25.91 -16.28 -15.82
CA THR A 37 -25.89 -15.29 -14.73
C THR A 37 -26.04 -13.86 -15.26
N PHE A 38 -26.40 -12.94 -14.37
CA PHE A 38 -26.44 -11.50 -14.68
C PHE A 38 -25.07 -11.01 -15.17
N THR A 39 -24.00 -11.42 -14.48
CA THR A 39 -22.61 -11.08 -14.81
C THR A 39 -22.21 -11.60 -16.18
N GLU A 40 -22.50 -12.86 -16.50
CA GLU A 40 -22.19 -13.44 -17.82
C GLU A 40 -22.89 -12.67 -18.95
N LYS A 41 -24.16 -12.29 -18.76
CA LYS A 41 -24.92 -11.50 -19.74
C LYS A 41 -24.34 -10.08 -19.91
N ARG A 42 -23.90 -9.44 -18.82
CA ARG A 42 -23.20 -8.15 -18.83
C ARG A 42 -21.87 -8.23 -19.58
N ILE A 43 -21.04 -9.23 -19.30
CA ILE A 43 -19.77 -9.47 -20.01
C ILE A 43 -20.01 -9.66 -21.51
N CYS A 44 -21.05 -10.40 -21.89
CA CYS A 44 -21.42 -10.59 -23.29
C CYS A 44 -21.99 -9.34 -23.99
N ALA A 45 -22.49 -8.36 -23.24
CA ALA A 45 -23.03 -7.11 -23.78
C ALA A 45 -21.98 -5.98 -23.84
N ASN A 46 -20.87 -6.08 -23.09
CA ASN A 46 -19.83 -5.06 -23.00
C ASN A 46 -18.49 -5.58 -23.57
N PRO A 47 -18.04 -5.12 -24.75
CA PRO A 47 -16.79 -5.56 -25.37
C PRO A 47 -15.54 -5.40 -24.48
N THR A 48 -15.50 -4.37 -23.63
CA THR A 48 -14.37 -4.13 -22.71
C THR A 48 -14.30 -5.23 -21.65
N LEU A 49 -15.45 -5.65 -21.11
CA LEU A 49 -15.52 -6.77 -20.16
C LEU A 49 -15.20 -8.11 -20.85
N ALA A 50 -15.61 -8.31 -22.10
CA ALA A 50 -15.28 -9.49 -22.88
C ALA A 50 -13.77 -9.60 -23.21
N GLU A 51 -13.10 -8.48 -23.47
CA GLU A 51 -11.64 -8.45 -23.62
C GLU A 51 -10.94 -8.76 -22.29
N ALA A 52 -11.37 -8.14 -21.19
CA ALA A 52 -10.81 -8.38 -19.86
C ALA A 52 -11.02 -9.84 -19.40
N ASP A 53 -12.17 -10.44 -19.72
CA ASP A 53 -12.48 -11.87 -19.51
C ASP A 53 -11.47 -12.77 -20.25
N THR A 54 -11.26 -12.48 -21.54
CA THR A 54 -10.32 -13.21 -22.40
C THR A 54 -8.88 -13.07 -21.90
N LYS A 55 -8.49 -11.88 -21.44
CA LYS A 55 -7.17 -11.60 -20.85
C LYS A 55 -6.95 -12.42 -19.58
N LEU A 56 -7.92 -12.44 -18.67
CA LEU A 56 -7.85 -13.22 -17.44
C LEU A 56 -7.86 -14.73 -17.72
N ALA A 57 -8.75 -15.21 -18.59
CA ALA A 57 -8.80 -16.62 -18.97
C ALA A 57 -7.49 -17.10 -19.61
N LYS A 58 -6.80 -16.25 -20.39
CA LYS A 58 -5.46 -16.55 -20.93
C LYS A 58 -4.42 -16.67 -19.81
N ALA A 59 -4.40 -15.74 -18.86
CA ALA A 59 -3.48 -15.77 -17.72
C ALA A 59 -3.71 -17.00 -16.83
N TYR A 60 -4.97 -17.29 -16.49
CA TYR A 60 -5.36 -18.49 -15.74
C TYR A 60 -4.91 -19.77 -16.45
N ASN A 61 -5.15 -19.89 -17.76
CA ASN A 61 -4.69 -21.06 -18.53
C ASN A 61 -3.16 -21.18 -18.61
N GLN A 62 -2.41 -20.08 -18.52
CA GLN A 62 -0.95 -20.11 -18.41
C GLN A 62 -0.50 -20.56 -17.01
N PHE A 63 -1.20 -20.11 -15.96
CA PHE A 63 -0.95 -20.53 -14.58
C PHE A 63 -1.22 -22.03 -14.38
N ILE A 64 -2.40 -22.53 -14.78
CA ILE A 64 -2.79 -23.96 -14.69
C ILE A 64 -1.78 -24.89 -15.38
N LYS A 65 -1.21 -24.47 -16.53
CA LYS A 65 -0.21 -25.27 -17.26
C LYS A 65 1.09 -25.45 -16.49
N LYS A 66 1.45 -24.48 -15.63
CA LYS A 66 2.67 -24.51 -14.80
C LYS A 66 2.46 -25.25 -13.48
N LEU A 67 1.22 -25.37 -12.99
CA LEU A 67 0.91 -26.12 -11.77
C LEU A 67 1.24 -27.62 -11.91
N PRO A 68 1.69 -28.27 -10.81
CA PRO A 68 1.69 -29.73 -10.68
C PRO A 68 0.29 -30.31 -10.88
N GLU A 69 0.20 -31.53 -11.42
CA GLU A 69 -1.09 -32.16 -11.75
C GLU A 69 -2.05 -32.24 -10.55
N ALA A 70 -1.55 -32.63 -9.38
CA ALA A 70 -2.33 -32.72 -8.15
C ALA A 70 -3.00 -31.38 -7.76
N ALA A 71 -2.33 -30.25 -7.98
CA ALA A 71 -2.85 -28.92 -7.66
C ALA A 71 -3.91 -28.41 -8.64
N ARG A 72 -4.05 -29.03 -9.83
CA ARG A 72 -5.01 -28.58 -10.87
C ARG A 72 -6.47 -28.82 -10.48
N VAL A 73 -6.75 -29.79 -9.60
CA VAL A 73 -8.11 -30.00 -9.06
C VAL A 73 -8.48 -28.84 -8.14
N THR A 74 -7.60 -28.53 -7.17
CA THR A 74 -7.73 -27.38 -6.27
C THR A 74 -7.87 -26.06 -7.04
N ALA A 75 -7.08 -25.85 -8.09
CA ALA A 75 -7.16 -24.64 -8.89
C ALA A 75 -8.51 -24.46 -9.62
N LYS A 76 -9.18 -25.56 -10.00
CA LYS A 76 -10.54 -25.52 -10.57
C LYS A 76 -11.58 -25.21 -9.50
N GLN A 77 -11.46 -25.80 -8.31
CA GLN A 77 -12.33 -25.53 -7.16
C GLN A 77 -12.24 -24.06 -6.73
N MET A 78 -11.03 -23.52 -6.62
CA MET A 78 -10.76 -22.12 -6.33
C MET A 78 -11.33 -21.20 -7.41
N GLN A 79 -11.09 -21.48 -8.70
CA GLN A 79 -11.70 -20.70 -9.79
C GLN A 79 -13.24 -20.69 -9.72
N GLN A 80 -13.88 -21.81 -9.36
CA GLN A 80 -15.33 -21.88 -9.15
C GLN A 80 -15.79 -21.11 -7.90
N LEU A 81 -14.97 -21.00 -6.85
CA LEU A 81 -15.24 -20.16 -5.70
C LEU A 81 -15.15 -18.67 -6.09
N TRP A 82 -14.10 -18.25 -6.79
CA TRP A 82 -13.92 -16.89 -7.27
C TRP A 82 -15.03 -16.44 -8.25
N VAL A 83 -15.50 -17.30 -9.18
CA VAL A 83 -16.65 -16.97 -10.05
C VAL A 83 -17.92 -16.73 -9.22
N ARG A 84 -18.17 -17.57 -8.20
CA ARG A 84 -19.31 -17.40 -7.28
C ARG A 84 -19.18 -16.11 -6.46
N GLU A 85 -17.98 -15.79 -5.97
CA GLU A 85 -17.66 -14.57 -5.25
C GLU A 85 -17.99 -13.33 -6.11
N ARG A 86 -17.40 -13.24 -7.32
CA ARG A 86 -17.67 -12.18 -8.30
C ARG A 86 -19.17 -12.02 -8.59
N ASP A 87 -19.89 -13.12 -8.80
CA ASP A 87 -21.32 -13.07 -9.15
C ASP A 87 -22.22 -12.72 -7.96
N ILE A 88 -21.78 -12.96 -6.73
CA ILE A 88 -22.47 -12.49 -5.52
C ILE A 88 -22.35 -10.96 -5.37
N TRP A 89 -21.17 -10.39 -5.64
CA TRP A 89 -20.93 -8.95 -5.49
C TRP A 89 -21.38 -8.12 -6.71
N CYS A 90 -21.05 -8.56 -7.93
CA CYS A 90 -21.39 -7.87 -9.17
C CYS A 90 -22.74 -8.29 -9.77
N GLY A 91 -23.46 -9.20 -9.09
CA GLY A 91 -24.81 -9.61 -9.47
C GLY A 91 -25.85 -8.49 -9.41
N GLU A 92 -27.05 -8.78 -9.92
CA GLU A 92 -28.17 -7.85 -10.04
C GLU A 92 -28.56 -7.21 -8.70
N GLN A 93 -28.60 -8.02 -7.63
CA GLN A 93 -28.76 -7.58 -6.25
C GLN A 93 -27.69 -8.26 -5.39
N PRO A 94 -26.65 -7.54 -4.93
CA PRO A 94 -25.74 -8.06 -3.93
C PRO A 94 -26.54 -8.32 -2.65
N PRO A 95 -26.26 -9.38 -1.88
CA PRO A 95 -26.91 -9.62 -0.60
C PRO A 95 -26.83 -8.38 0.29
N LYS A 96 -27.96 -7.92 0.82
CA LYS A 96 -28.00 -6.72 1.67
C LYS A 96 -26.98 -6.82 2.81
N ALA A 97 -26.84 -7.98 3.45
CA ALA A 97 -25.84 -8.21 4.50
C ALA A 97 -24.37 -8.05 4.04
N LEU A 98 -24.03 -8.24 2.75
CA LEU A 98 -22.69 -7.95 2.22
C LEU A 98 -22.50 -6.46 1.92
N LEU A 99 -23.59 -5.79 1.50
CA LEU A 99 -23.60 -4.33 1.39
C LEU A 99 -23.51 -3.69 2.76
N ASP A 100 -24.32 -4.09 3.73
CA ASP A 100 -24.30 -3.62 5.12
C ASP A 100 -22.91 -3.85 5.75
N ILE A 101 -22.24 -4.99 5.48
CA ILE A 101 -20.82 -5.21 5.79
C ILE A 101 -19.92 -4.15 5.15
N SER A 102 -19.95 -4.00 3.83
CA SER A 102 -19.12 -3.00 3.12
C SER A 102 -19.45 -1.55 3.47
N ILE A 103 -20.68 -1.30 3.94
CA ILE A 103 -21.21 0.01 4.31
C ILE A 103 -20.86 0.31 5.76
N ASP A 104 -20.89 -0.63 6.70
CA ASP A 104 -20.41 -0.40 8.07
C ASP A 104 -18.88 -0.19 8.09
N PHE A 105 -18.11 -0.96 7.31
CA PHE A 105 -16.68 -0.68 7.09
C PHE A 105 -16.45 0.68 6.42
N GLY A 106 -17.27 1.01 5.43
CA GLY A 106 -17.24 2.31 4.77
C GLY A 106 -17.56 3.44 5.75
N TYR A 107 -18.66 3.37 6.50
CA TYR A 107 -19.18 4.44 7.35
C TYR A 107 -18.32 4.68 8.58
N GLN A 108 -17.80 3.64 9.24
CA GLN A 108 -16.86 3.85 10.36
C GLN A 108 -15.59 4.57 9.91
N ALA A 109 -15.14 4.35 8.67
CA ALA A 109 -13.97 5.03 8.11
C ALA A 109 -14.31 6.36 7.39
N TYR A 110 -15.56 6.57 6.98
CA TYR A 110 -16.05 7.75 6.24
C TYR A 110 -16.46 8.90 7.17
N ASP A 111 -16.95 8.61 8.39
CA ASP A 111 -17.20 9.63 9.43
C ASP A 111 -15.89 10.26 9.95
N GLN A 112 -14.73 9.66 9.60
CA GLN A 112 -13.37 10.09 9.98
C GLN A 112 -12.55 10.68 8.81
N SER A 113 -13.20 11.32 7.84
CA SER A 113 -12.57 12.25 6.87
C SER A 113 -11.47 11.72 5.92
N ILE A 114 -11.25 10.40 5.85
CA ILE A 114 -10.18 9.77 5.03
C ILE A 114 -10.77 8.98 3.85
N SER A 115 -10.00 8.92 2.76
CA SER A 115 -10.20 8.05 1.60
C SER A 115 -9.94 6.57 1.90
N ALA A 116 -10.44 6.06 3.03
CA ALA A 116 -10.26 4.68 3.50
C ALA A 116 -10.92 3.63 2.59
N ILE A 117 -11.66 4.10 1.59
CA ILE A 117 -12.10 3.34 0.41
C ILE A 117 -10.92 2.61 -0.25
N ASP A 118 -9.67 3.07 -0.14
CA ASP A 118 -8.51 2.44 -0.81
C ASP A 118 -7.87 1.25 -0.03
N LEU A 119 -8.16 1.04 1.26
CA LEU A 119 -7.55 -0.06 2.05
C LEU A 119 -8.22 -1.42 1.82
N TYR A 120 -9.54 -1.42 1.65
CA TYR A 120 -10.27 -2.56 1.07
C TYR A 120 -11.45 -2.00 0.29
N PRO A 121 -11.24 -1.49 -0.94
CA PRO A 121 -12.33 -1.05 -1.79
C PRO A 121 -13.25 -2.24 -2.03
N GLY A 122 -14.39 -2.24 -1.33
CA GLY A 122 -15.54 -3.02 -1.73
C GLY A 122 -15.77 -2.75 -3.22
N PRO A 123 -16.04 -3.80 -4.02
CA PRO A 123 -16.04 -3.67 -5.47
C PRO A 123 -17.04 -2.56 -5.88
N PRO A 124 -16.68 -1.67 -6.83
CA PRO A 124 -17.46 -0.47 -7.11
C PRO A 124 -18.96 -0.74 -7.29
N ALA A 125 -19.81 0.17 -6.81
CA ALA A 125 -21.27 0.01 -6.91
C ALA A 125 -21.76 -0.12 -8.37
N ASP A 126 -21.05 0.50 -9.32
CA ASP A 126 -21.26 0.25 -10.75
C ASP A 126 -20.83 -1.18 -11.13
N LYS A 127 -21.72 -1.89 -11.83
CA LYS A 127 -21.56 -3.31 -12.11
C LYS A 127 -20.44 -3.62 -13.10
N ASP A 128 -20.15 -2.73 -14.04
CA ASP A 128 -19.08 -2.98 -15.02
C ASP A 128 -17.71 -2.70 -14.39
N HIS A 129 -17.62 -1.65 -13.56
CA HIS A 129 -16.44 -1.40 -12.73
C HIS A 129 -16.21 -2.50 -11.68
N CYS A 130 -17.26 -3.05 -11.07
CA CYS A 130 -17.20 -4.22 -10.18
C CYS A 130 -16.57 -5.44 -10.87
N ILE A 131 -17.05 -5.80 -12.07
CA ILE A 131 -16.54 -6.94 -12.83
C ILE A 131 -15.08 -6.71 -13.21
N ASN A 132 -14.75 -5.52 -13.71
CA ASN A 132 -13.38 -5.18 -14.08
C ASN A 132 -12.44 -5.16 -12.86
N TYR A 133 -12.87 -4.64 -11.71
CA TYR A 133 -12.12 -4.68 -10.44
C TYR A 133 -11.76 -6.12 -10.07
N TYR A 134 -12.73 -7.04 -10.11
CA TYR A 134 -12.50 -8.47 -9.87
C TYR A 134 -11.48 -9.07 -10.86
N TYR A 135 -11.51 -8.63 -12.12
CA TYR A 135 -10.64 -9.13 -13.16
C TYR A 135 -9.21 -8.60 -13.04
N GLN A 136 -9.02 -7.33 -12.70
CA GLN A 136 -7.67 -6.79 -12.44
C GLN A 136 -7.06 -7.41 -11.18
N ASN A 137 -7.83 -7.57 -10.09
CA ASN A 137 -7.36 -8.24 -8.87
C ASN A 137 -6.91 -9.69 -9.14
N ALA A 138 -7.71 -10.47 -9.87
CA ALA A 138 -7.36 -11.85 -10.22
C ALA A 138 -6.14 -11.91 -11.16
N LEU A 139 -6.03 -10.99 -12.12
CA LEU A 139 -4.90 -10.93 -13.03
C LEU A 139 -3.61 -10.52 -12.30
N ASP A 140 -3.67 -9.57 -11.38
CA ASP A 140 -2.54 -9.14 -10.56
C ASP A 140 -2.02 -10.28 -9.68
N ALA A 141 -2.92 -10.99 -8.99
CA ALA A 141 -2.56 -12.18 -8.22
C ALA A 141 -1.84 -13.24 -9.07
N LEU A 142 -2.35 -13.53 -10.28
CA LEU A 142 -1.75 -14.48 -11.21
C LEU A 142 -0.36 -14.01 -11.70
N ASN A 143 -0.16 -12.71 -11.89
CA ASN A 143 1.15 -12.14 -12.22
C ASN A 143 2.13 -12.24 -11.04
N ARG A 144 1.64 -12.11 -9.80
CA ARG A 144 2.38 -12.33 -8.54
C ARG A 144 2.62 -13.81 -8.21
N GLY A 145 2.22 -14.73 -9.08
CA GLY A 145 2.51 -16.16 -8.96
C GLY A 145 1.49 -16.97 -8.14
N ALA A 146 0.30 -16.44 -7.86
CA ALA A 146 -0.74 -17.13 -7.11
C ALA A 146 -2.14 -17.03 -7.75
N LEU A 147 -2.96 -18.07 -7.54
CA LEU A 147 -4.41 -17.98 -7.68
C LEU A 147 -5.02 -17.68 -6.31
N ILE A 148 -5.81 -16.62 -6.21
CA ILE A 148 -6.53 -16.25 -4.98
C ILE A 148 -8.02 -16.54 -5.13
N SER A 149 -8.66 -16.97 -4.05
CA SER A 149 -10.13 -17.04 -3.95
C SER A 149 -10.59 -16.76 -2.52
N ARG A 150 -11.78 -16.17 -2.37
CA ARG A 150 -12.30 -15.74 -1.07
C ARG A 150 -13.67 -16.36 -0.81
N ALA A 151 -13.97 -16.63 0.46
CA ALA A 151 -15.30 -17.01 0.92
C ALA A 151 -15.71 -16.06 2.06
N PHE A 152 -16.61 -15.12 1.75
CA PHE A 152 -17.12 -14.18 2.74
C PHE A 152 -18.08 -14.85 3.73
N LEU A 153 -17.86 -14.55 5.00
CA LEU A 153 -18.61 -15.01 6.14
C LEU A 153 -19.56 -13.88 6.55
N THR A 154 -20.85 -14.18 6.63
CA THR A 154 -21.88 -13.19 7.00
C THR A 154 -22.83 -13.80 7.99
N GLN A 155 -23.27 -13.03 8.99
CA GLN A 155 -24.26 -13.48 9.97
C GLN A 155 -25.59 -13.95 9.30
N SER A 156 -25.91 -13.43 8.11
CA SER A 156 -27.08 -13.85 7.31
C SER A 156 -26.99 -15.25 6.69
N ARG A 157 -25.79 -15.88 6.69
CA ARG A 157 -25.53 -17.18 6.08
C ARG A 157 -24.84 -18.11 7.08
N SER A 158 -25.64 -18.87 7.81
CA SER A 158 -25.17 -19.91 8.74
C SER A 158 -24.34 -21.02 8.08
N ARG A 159 -24.32 -21.11 6.75
CA ARG A 159 -23.44 -22.03 6.00
C ARG A 159 -23.06 -21.49 4.61
N VAL A 160 -21.76 -21.49 4.32
CA VAL A 160 -21.17 -21.10 3.04
C VAL A 160 -20.45 -22.30 2.45
N ARG A 161 -20.84 -22.78 1.26
CA ARG A 161 -20.11 -23.87 0.57
C ARG A 161 -18.81 -23.33 -0.02
N VAL A 162 -17.69 -23.86 0.41
CA VAL A 162 -16.36 -23.51 -0.11
C VAL A 162 -16.00 -24.50 -1.22
N GLY A 163 -15.80 -25.77 -0.86
CA GLY A 163 -15.47 -26.87 -1.77
C GLY A 163 -14.00 -26.88 -2.20
N VAL A 164 -13.08 -26.51 -1.30
CA VAL A 164 -11.65 -26.30 -1.57
C VAL A 164 -10.84 -27.00 -0.47
N ILE A 165 -9.93 -27.93 -0.82
CA ILE A 165 -8.90 -28.50 0.08
C ILE A 165 -9.47 -29.02 1.40
N ASN A 166 -10.28 -30.07 1.34
CA ASN A 166 -10.90 -30.68 2.52
C ASN A 166 -11.70 -29.65 3.37
N ILE A 167 -12.26 -28.61 2.73
CA ILE A 167 -13.22 -27.67 3.32
C ILE A 167 -14.42 -27.59 2.36
N ASP A 168 -15.45 -28.37 2.65
CA ASP A 168 -16.66 -28.44 1.82
C ASP A 168 -17.59 -27.27 2.10
N ALA A 169 -17.74 -26.95 3.38
CA ALA A 169 -18.51 -25.81 3.84
C ALA A 169 -17.91 -25.21 5.11
N VAL A 170 -18.25 -23.95 5.31
CA VAL A 170 -17.96 -23.19 6.52
C VAL A 170 -19.29 -22.86 7.15
N GLU A 171 -19.48 -23.26 8.40
CA GLU A 171 -20.70 -23.01 9.16
C GLU A 171 -20.44 -21.91 10.19
N ILE A 172 -21.41 -21.02 10.34
CA ILE A 172 -21.37 -19.88 11.26
C ILE A 172 -22.53 -20.07 12.22
N THR A 173 -22.26 -20.14 13.53
CA THR A 173 -23.34 -20.25 14.52
C THR A 173 -24.07 -18.92 14.72
N SER A 174 -25.35 -19.00 15.11
CA SER A 174 -26.06 -17.82 15.63
C SER A 174 -25.30 -17.25 16.83
N PRO A 175 -25.05 -15.94 16.90
CA PRO A 175 -24.36 -15.32 18.02
C PRO A 175 -25.03 -15.67 19.36
N GLN A 176 -24.27 -16.25 20.29
CA GLN A 176 -24.74 -16.53 21.65
C GLN A 176 -24.43 -15.34 22.55
N LYS A 177 -25.47 -14.76 23.16
CA LYS A 177 -25.31 -13.71 24.18
C LYS A 177 -24.86 -14.35 25.49
N LEU A 178 -23.58 -14.23 25.81
CA LEU A 178 -23.10 -14.47 27.16
C LEU A 178 -23.51 -13.28 28.03
N GLN A 179 -24.17 -13.56 29.16
CA GLN A 179 -24.25 -12.59 30.23
C GLN A 179 -22.90 -12.58 30.96
N PRO A 180 -22.29 -11.41 31.18
CA PRO A 180 -21.08 -11.34 32.00
C PRO A 180 -21.42 -11.63 33.46
N GLU A 181 -20.43 -12.06 34.24
CA GLU A 181 -20.58 -12.15 35.70
C GLU A 181 -20.53 -10.76 36.38
N ASP A 182 -19.99 -9.74 35.67
CA ASP A 182 -19.92 -8.34 36.08
C ASP A 182 -20.62 -7.40 35.06
N ASP A 183 -21.33 -6.39 35.56
CA ASP A 183 -22.42 -5.61 34.92
C ASP A 183 -22.09 -4.78 33.64
N TYR A 184 -20.94 -4.97 32.97
CA TYR A 184 -20.38 -3.96 32.06
C TYR A 184 -20.29 -4.29 30.57
N ALA A 185 -20.43 -5.54 30.10
CA ALA A 185 -20.49 -5.82 28.65
C ALA A 185 -21.19 -7.15 28.31
N ALA A 186 -22.10 -7.14 27.33
CA ALA A 186 -22.63 -8.39 26.78
C ALA A 186 -21.75 -8.89 25.64
N TYR A 187 -21.25 -10.12 25.75
CA TYR A 187 -20.48 -10.74 24.67
C TYR A 187 -21.40 -11.53 23.75
N LEU A 188 -21.26 -11.33 22.45
CA LEU A 188 -21.82 -12.17 21.41
C LEU A 188 -20.72 -13.09 20.91
N VAL A 189 -20.80 -14.39 21.24
CA VAL A 189 -19.84 -15.39 20.75
C VAL A 189 -20.37 -16.05 19.50
N GLN A 190 -19.54 -16.10 18.45
CA GLN A 190 -19.86 -16.74 17.18
C GLN A 190 -18.74 -17.72 16.81
N ASP A 191 -19.07 -19.01 16.78
CA ASP A 191 -18.15 -20.06 16.38
C ASP A 191 -18.22 -20.25 14.87
N ILE A 192 -17.05 -20.38 14.23
CA ILE A 192 -16.94 -20.81 12.85
C ILE A 192 -16.43 -22.24 12.81
N PHE A 193 -17.14 -23.09 12.08
CA PHE A 193 -16.75 -24.46 11.85
C PHE A 193 -16.37 -24.68 10.39
N ILE A 194 -15.24 -25.36 10.17
CA ILE A 194 -14.95 -26.02 8.90
C ILE A 194 -15.64 -27.39 8.93
N GLN A 195 -16.47 -27.67 7.94
CA GLN A 195 -16.93 -29.02 7.66
C GLN A 195 -16.14 -29.60 6.49
N ASN A 196 -15.62 -30.81 6.71
CA ASN A 196 -15.14 -31.70 5.66
C ASN A 196 -16.01 -32.97 5.61
N ASP A 197 -15.82 -33.82 4.61
CA ASP A 197 -16.58 -35.08 4.42
C ASP A 197 -16.63 -36.00 5.67
N GLU A 198 -15.68 -35.88 6.62
CA GLU A 198 -15.55 -36.76 7.78
C GLU A 198 -15.87 -36.07 9.14
N GLN A 199 -15.71 -34.75 9.24
CA GLN A 199 -15.61 -34.04 10.52
C GLN A 199 -16.13 -32.58 10.47
N ARG A 200 -16.47 -32.06 11.65
CA ARG A 200 -16.83 -30.65 11.91
C ARG A 200 -15.83 -30.07 12.91
N LEU A 201 -14.93 -29.21 12.44
CA LEU A 201 -13.79 -28.68 13.20
C LEU A 201 -14.04 -27.20 13.55
N ASN A 202 -13.87 -26.80 14.83
CA ASN A 202 -13.93 -25.38 15.21
C ASN A 202 -12.65 -24.68 14.72
N LEU A 203 -12.83 -23.64 13.91
CA LEU A 203 -11.77 -22.86 13.26
C LEU A 203 -11.37 -21.65 14.10
N VAL A 204 -12.34 -20.79 14.41
CA VAL A 204 -12.16 -19.55 15.16
C VAL A 204 -13.42 -19.31 15.99
N GLN A 205 -13.21 -18.94 17.24
CA GLN A 205 -14.24 -18.35 18.09
C GLN A 205 -14.15 -16.83 17.98
N ALA A 206 -15.15 -16.20 17.37
CA ALA A 206 -15.27 -14.76 17.27
C ALA A 206 -15.95 -14.20 18.52
N GLN A 207 -15.40 -13.12 19.08
CA GLN A 207 -15.99 -12.40 20.21
C GLN A 207 -16.39 -10.99 19.77
N LEU A 208 -17.70 -10.79 19.64
CA LEU A 208 -18.33 -9.50 19.38
C LEU A 208 -18.72 -8.86 20.71
N VAL A 209 -17.96 -7.86 21.17
CA VAL A 209 -18.32 -7.10 22.38
C VAL A 209 -19.48 -6.15 22.06
N GLY A 210 -20.68 -6.52 22.53
CA GLY A 210 -21.91 -5.73 22.44
C GLY A 210 -22.14 -4.96 23.73
N CYS A 211 -21.59 -3.74 23.81
CA CYS A 211 -21.77 -2.86 24.96
C CYS A 211 -22.48 -1.57 24.56
N GLU A 212 -23.50 -1.18 25.33
CA GLU A 212 -24.30 0.04 25.09
C GLU A 212 -23.62 1.32 25.62
N THR A 213 -22.54 1.18 26.41
CA THR A 213 -21.89 2.29 27.14
C THR A 213 -20.35 2.26 27.11
N CYS A 214 -19.72 1.25 26.50
CA CYS A 214 -18.28 1.08 26.57
C CYS A 214 -17.56 1.92 25.52
N PHE A 215 -16.66 2.77 26.00
CA PHE A 215 -15.64 3.46 25.19
C PHE A 215 -14.38 2.61 24.99
N ASP A 216 -14.40 1.30 25.29
CA ASP A 216 -13.28 0.39 25.02
C ASP A 216 -13.83 -1.01 24.78
N GLY A 217 -13.42 -1.65 23.68
CA GLY A 217 -13.87 -3.00 23.36
C GLY A 217 -13.51 -3.41 21.94
N GLU A 218 -12.44 -4.20 21.80
CA GLU A 218 -12.04 -4.78 20.53
C GLU A 218 -13.10 -5.73 19.97
N ARG A 219 -13.58 -5.46 18.75
CA ARG A 219 -14.56 -6.31 18.06
C ARG A 219 -13.90 -7.25 17.06
N PHE A 220 -13.60 -8.48 17.47
CA PHE A 220 -13.04 -9.49 16.56
C PHE A 220 -14.13 -10.22 15.77
N THR A 221 -14.25 -9.95 14.46
CA THR A 221 -15.09 -10.76 13.56
C THR A 221 -14.32 -11.23 12.31
N PRO A 222 -14.02 -12.53 12.17
CA PRO A 222 -13.59 -13.12 10.90
C PRO A 222 -14.60 -12.92 9.77
N LEU A 223 -14.24 -12.14 8.76
CA LEU A 223 -15.10 -11.78 7.61
C LEU A 223 -14.90 -12.67 6.39
N GLU A 224 -13.70 -13.20 6.23
CA GLU A 224 -13.24 -13.77 4.97
C GLU A 224 -12.39 -15.00 5.26
N LEU A 225 -12.65 -16.08 4.54
CA LEU A 225 -11.67 -17.15 4.35
C LEU A 225 -10.97 -16.93 3.02
N ARG A 226 -9.65 -16.79 3.07
CA ARG A 226 -8.81 -16.54 1.90
C ARG A 226 -7.92 -17.75 1.61
N PHE A 227 -7.84 -18.08 0.33
CA PHE A 227 -7.04 -19.18 -0.20
C PHE A 227 -6.03 -18.64 -1.20
N TYR A 228 -4.76 -19.01 -1.05
CA TYR A 228 -3.70 -18.68 -2.01
C TYR A 228 -3.04 -19.97 -2.52
N LEU A 229 -3.27 -20.33 -3.78
CA LEU A 229 -2.57 -21.43 -4.44
C LEU A 229 -1.40 -20.86 -5.23
N THR A 230 -0.18 -21.18 -4.85
CA THR A 230 1.05 -20.77 -5.53
C THR A 230 1.27 -21.54 -6.83
N GLN A 231 2.12 -21.01 -7.72
CA GLN A 231 2.49 -21.67 -8.98
C GLN A 231 3.23 -23.02 -8.78
N SER A 232 3.84 -23.25 -7.61
CA SER A 232 4.47 -24.53 -7.23
C SER A 232 3.49 -25.55 -6.67
N GLY A 233 2.21 -25.18 -6.48
CA GLY A 233 1.16 -26.08 -6.00
C GLY A 233 0.92 -26.06 -4.50
N ILE A 234 1.65 -25.24 -3.74
CA ILE A 234 1.44 -25.04 -2.31
C ILE A 234 0.19 -24.18 -2.08
N ILE A 235 -0.65 -24.54 -1.11
CA ILE A 235 -1.79 -23.71 -0.70
C ILE A 235 -1.65 -23.19 0.72
N TYR A 236 -1.91 -21.89 0.87
CA TYR A 236 -2.11 -21.20 2.13
C TYR A 236 -3.60 -20.94 2.35
N THR A 237 -4.04 -21.11 3.60
CA THR A 237 -5.40 -20.76 4.04
C THR A 237 -5.30 -19.80 5.23
N SER A 238 -6.11 -18.76 5.23
CA SER A 238 -6.15 -17.77 6.31
C SER A 238 -7.56 -17.24 6.58
N THR A 239 -7.86 -16.86 7.82
CA THR A 239 -8.99 -15.96 8.10
C THR A 239 -8.53 -14.51 8.01
N LEU A 240 -9.35 -13.64 7.42
CA LEU A 240 -9.23 -12.19 7.62
C LEU A 240 -10.01 -11.84 8.88
N ASN A 241 -9.29 -11.45 9.92
CA ASN A 241 -9.83 -10.90 11.14
C ASN A 241 -9.72 -9.37 11.07
N TYR A 242 -10.64 -8.66 11.72
CA TYR A 242 -10.47 -7.25 12.05
C TYR A 242 -10.71 -7.07 13.55
N SER A 243 -10.12 -6.03 14.14
CA SER A 243 -10.63 -5.44 15.37
C SER A 243 -10.78 -3.93 15.21
N SER A 244 -11.82 -3.39 15.84
CA SER A 244 -12.03 -1.95 15.99
C SER A 244 -12.20 -1.64 17.47
N SER A 245 -11.62 -0.54 17.95
CA SER A 245 -11.96 0.04 19.25
C SER A 245 -12.26 1.53 19.11
N SER A 246 -13.16 2.05 19.94
CA SER A 246 -13.63 3.44 19.88
C SER A 246 -13.52 4.10 21.25
N GLY A 247 -12.34 4.68 21.55
CA GLY A 247 -11.96 4.98 22.93
C GLY A 247 -10.86 6.01 23.17
N GLY A 248 -10.83 6.52 24.40
CA GLY A 248 -9.74 7.37 24.91
C GLY A 248 -9.70 8.80 24.36
N ARG A 249 -8.60 9.50 24.66
CA ARG A 249 -8.37 10.91 24.27
C ARG A 249 -7.95 11.08 22.80
N CYS A 250 -7.66 9.96 22.12
CA CYS A 250 -6.94 9.92 20.84
C CYS A 250 -7.63 9.01 19.81
N GLY A 251 -8.97 9.02 19.78
CA GLY A 251 -9.77 8.51 18.66
C GLY A 251 -9.85 6.99 18.49
N ASN A 252 -10.67 6.59 17.52
CA ASN A 252 -10.93 5.19 17.22
C ASN A 252 -9.76 4.55 16.44
N TYR A 253 -9.60 3.23 16.53
CA TYR A 253 -8.77 2.47 15.59
C TYR A 253 -9.54 1.32 14.94
N LEU A 254 -9.05 0.94 13.77
CA LEU A 254 -9.51 -0.16 12.93
C LEU A 254 -8.28 -0.88 12.38
N GLN A 255 -8.09 -2.13 12.78
CA GLN A 255 -7.00 -2.98 12.31
C GLN A 255 -7.53 -4.28 11.70
N GLY A 256 -6.75 -4.90 10.84
CA GLY A 256 -7.08 -6.18 10.23
C GLY A 256 -5.84 -7.00 9.93
N GLY A 257 -5.96 -8.32 10.10
CA GLY A 257 -4.87 -9.27 9.99
C GLY A 257 -5.29 -10.60 9.37
N LEU A 258 -4.33 -11.29 8.75
CA LEU A 258 -4.50 -12.66 8.27
C LEU A 258 -3.93 -13.64 9.29
N ARG A 259 -4.81 -14.43 9.91
CA ARG A 259 -4.41 -15.59 10.71
C ARG A 259 -4.29 -16.81 9.82
N PHE A 260 -3.06 -17.28 9.58
CA PHE A 260 -2.81 -18.45 8.73
C PHE A 260 -2.97 -19.76 9.50
N PHE A 261 -3.56 -20.76 8.84
CA PHE A 261 -3.79 -22.07 9.43
C PHE A 261 -3.73 -23.20 8.38
N SER A 262 -3.68 -24.43 8.86
CA SER A 262 -3.78 -25.65 8.03
C SER A 262 -4.83 -26.61 8.57
N VAL A 263 -5.43 -27.39 7.69
CA VAL A 263 -6.47 -28.40 7.99
C VAL A 263 -5.90 -29.79 7.73
N ASP A 264 -5.64 -30.53 8.79
CA ASP A 264 -4.89 -31.80 8.78
C ASP A 264 -5.41 -32.68 9.93
N GLY A 265 -6.60 -33.27 9.73
CA GLY A 265 -7.43 -33.95 10.74
C GLY A 265 -7.87 -33.08 11.94
N SER A 266 -7.47 -31.82 11.92
CA SER A 266 -7.53 -30.83 12.99
C SER A 266 -7.08 -29.49 12.41
N ILE A 267 -7.41 -28.38 13.07
CA ILE A 267 -6.98 -27.04 12.66
C ILE A 267 -5.72 -26.67 13.44
N LYS A 268 -4.69 -26.21 12.72
CA LYS A 268 -3.38 -25.85 13.26
C LYS A 268 -3.00 -24.47 12.74
N ASN A 269 -3.06 -23.47 13.63
CA ASN A 269 -2.58 -22.10 13.37
C ASN A 269 -1.07 -22.10 13.11
N TYR A 270 -0.60 -21.11 12.37
CA TYR A 270 0.82 -20.90 12.12
C TYR A 270 1.39 -20.08 13.29
N SER A 271 2.58 -20.42 13.78
CA SER A 271 3.17 -19.71 14.92
C SER A 271 4.07 -18.56 14.50
N THR A 272 4.19 -17.58 15.38
CA THR A 272 5.17 -16.49 15.31
C THR A 272 6.33 -16.73 16.30
N PRO A 273 7.51 -16.12 16.07
CA PRO A 273 8.63 -16.20 17.01
C PRO A 273 8.37 -15.45 18.33
N GLU A 274 7.55 -14.40 18.27
CA GLU A 274 7.14 -13.57 19.40
C GLU A 274 5.63 -13.77 19.62
N ASN A 275 5.23 -14.02 20.86
CA ASN A 275 3.92 -14.59 21.22
C ASN A 275 2.72 -13.63 21.05
N ASP A 276 2.94 -12.38 20.64
CA ASP A 276 1.94 -11.32 20.77
C ASP A 276 1.11 -11.06 19.50
N HIS A 277 1.50 -11.64 18.35
CA HIS A 277 0.82 -11.43 17.07
C HIS A 277 0.68 -12.72 16.25
N GLU A 278 -0.39 -13.52 16.43
CA GLU A 278 -0.68 -14.71 15.58
C GLU A 278 -1.03 -14.37 14.10
N GLU A 279 -0.89 -13.12 13.67
CA GLU A 279 -1.47 -12.61 12.43
C GLU A 279 -0.48 -11.78 11.61
N VAL A 280 -0.59 -11.90 10.28
CA VAL A 280 0.03 -10.97 9.35
C VAL A 280 -0.87 -9.74 9.25
N ASN A 281 -0.45 -8.61 9.80
CA ASN A 281 -1.20 -7.35 9.68
C ASN A 281 -1.42 -7.00 8.19
N LEU A 282 -2.62 -6.53 7.87
CA LEU A 282 -3.07 -6.09 6.53
C LEU A 282 -3.62 -4.66 6.50
N PHE A 283 -3.92 -4.09 7.65
CA PHE A 283 -4.05 -2.66 7.86
C PHE A 283 -4.06 -2.41 9.37
N PHE A 284 -3.56 -1.27 9.78
CA PHE A 284 -3.86 -0.67 11.07
C PHE A 284 -4.12 0.80 10.77
N VAL A 285 -5.30 1.31 11.10
CA VAL A 285 -5.69 2.71 10.96
C VAL A 285 -6.09 3.18 12.34
N GLN A 286 -5.56 4.32 12.78
CA GLN A 286 -5.93 4.94 14.04
C GLN A 286 -6.14 6.43 13.81
N GLU A 287 -7.21 6.98 14.38
CA GLU A 287 -7.48 8.42 14.38
C GLU A 287 -6.78 9.10 15.58
N THR A 288 -5.46 8.90 15.71
CA THR A 288 -4.66 9.43 16.83
C THR A 288 -4.38 10.91 16.63
N CYS A 289 -5.33 11.76 17.04
CA CYS A 289 -5.18 13.21 17.12
C CYS A 289 -4.71 13.89 15.80
N GLY A 290 -5.10 13.35 14.65
CA GLY A 290 -4.78 13.92 13.34
C GLY A 290 -3.56 13.34 12.63
N ALA A 291 -3.02 12.20 13.07
CA ALA A 291 -2.24 11.32 12.20
C ALA A 291 -3.00 10.03 11.94
N PHE A 292 -2.96 9.59 10.68
CA PHE A 292 -3.34 8.24 10.29
C PHE A 292 -2.07 7.49 9.99
N ILE A 293 -1.85 6.35 10.65
CA ILE A 293 -0.88 5.40 10.15
C ILE A 293 -1.62 4.63 9.06
N ASP A 294 -1.21 4.79 7.80
CA ASP A 294 -1.68 3.91 6.72
C ASP A 294 -0.63 2.82 6.55
N HIS A 295 -1.02 1.57 6.76
CA HIS A 295 -0.18 0.43 6.42
C HIS A 295 -0.47 0.01 4.98
N TYR A 296 0.49 0.24 4.08
CA TYR A 296 0.41 -0.21 2.69
C TYR A 296 1.00 -1.61 2.58
N HIS A 297 0.16 -2.58 2.22
CA HIS A 297 0.56 -3.98 2.11
C HIS A 297 0.77 -4.39 0.66
N ASP A 298 2.03 -4.62 0.30
CA ASP A 298 2.37 -5.37 -0.92
C ASP A 298 2.54 -6.85 -0.55
N TRP A 299 2.06 -7.77 -1.39
CA TRP A 299 2.21 -9.21 -1.16
C TRP A 299 2.67 -9.92 -2.43
N ARG A 300 3.50 -10.96 -2.30
CA ARG A 300 4.01 -11.73 -3.44
C ARG A 300 4.30 -13.17 -3.08
N VAL A 301 4.38 -14.04 -4.08
CA VAL A 301 5.06 -15.34 -3.92
C VAL A 301 6.56 -15.13 -4.13
N ASP A 302 7.38 -15.43 -3.12
CA ASP A 302 8.84 -15.47 -3.24
C ASP A 302 9.31 -16.92 -3.13
N LYS A 303 9.69 -17.51 -4.27
CA LYS A 303 9.88 -18.96 -4.48
C LYS A 303 8.59 -19.74 -4.19
N ASP A 304 8.36 -20.04 -2.92
CA ASP A 304 7.31 -20.89 -2.37
C ASP A 304 6.55 -20.23 -1.20
N ASP A 305 7.14 -19.19 -0.59
CA ASP A 305 6.59 -18.49 0.57
C ASP A 305 5.71 -17.30 0.14
N LEU A 306 4.65 -16.99 0.91
CA LEU A 306 3.93 -15.73 0.75
C LEU A 306 4.65 -14.65 1.55
N VAL A 307 5.25 -13.68 0.86
CA VAL A 307 5.89 -12.53 1.49
C VAL A 307 4.93 -11.36 1.47
N PHE A 308 4.60 -10.87 2.66
CA PHE A 308 3.88 -9.62 2.90
C PHE A 308 4.90 -8.56 3.32
N ALA A 309 4.89 -7.43 2.64
CA ALA A 309 5.62 -6.24 3.03
C ALA A 309 4.59 -5.23 3.54
N ASP A 310 4.63 -4.99 4.84
CA ASP A 310 3.89 -3.93 5.50
C ASP A 310 4.76 -2.67 5.47
N SER A 311 4.19 -1.55 5.03
CA SER A 311 4.86 -0.26 5.09
C SER A 311 3.95 0.73 5.82
N SER A 312 4.33 1.06 7.06
CA SER A 312 3.64 2.06 7.86
C SER A 312 4.03 3.46 7.40
N VAL A 313 3.02 4.22 6.96
CA VAL A 313 3.10 5.64 6.61
C VAL A 313 2.42 6.43 7.70
N ALA A 314 3.19 7.05 8.59
CA ALA A 314 2.64 8.07 9.49
C ALA A 314 2.31 9.33 8.67
N SER A 315 1.02 9.54 8.36
CA SER A 315 0.51 10.68 7.56
C SER A 315 0.45 11.99 8.34
N ALA A 316 1.54 12.34 9.02
CA ALA A 316 1.67 13.54 9.84
C ALA A 316 1.89 14.82 8.99
N TYR A 317 0.92 15.24 8.18
CA TYR A 317 1.06 16.32 7.17
C TYR A 317 2.02 15.98 6.00
N PRO A 318 1.80 16.55 4.79
CA PRO A 318 2.65 16.30 3.61
C PRO A 318 4.12 16.70 3.77
N TYR A 319 4.46 17.49 4.79
CA TYR A 319 5.84 17.93 5.08
C TYR A 319 6.60 16.99 6.04
N TRP A 320 5.92 16.00 6.63
CA TRP A 320 6.54 14.94 7.45
C TRP A 320 6.38 13.57 6.81
N THR A 321 6.42 13.48 5.49
CA THR A 321 6.57 12.23 4.76
C THR A 321 7.85 11.51 5.19
N ILE A 322 7.79 10.72 6.28
CA ILE A 322 8.85 9.81 6.71
C ILE A 322 8.87 8.68 5.67
N LEU A 323 10.05 8.33 5.16
CA LEU A 323 10.19 7.16 4.30
C LEU A 323 9.78 5.92 5.09
N ASN A 324 8.86 5.13 4.54
CA ASN A 324 8.02 4.16 5.27
C ASN A 324 8.87 3.29 6.20
N ASN A 325 8.40 3.07 7.43
CA ASN A 325 8.97 1.97 8.20
C ASN A 325 8.37 0.68 7.64
N LEU A 326 9.19 -0.03 6.87
CA LEU A 326 8.81 -1.25 6.18
C LEU A 326 9.18 -2.44 7.05
N SER A 327 8.20 -3.24 7.46
CA SER A 327 8.40 -4.58 8.01
C SER A 327 8.09 -5.62 6.94
N ARG A 328 8.67 -6.82 7.04
CA ARG A 328 8.38 -7.91 6.12
C ARG A 328 8.12 -9.20 6.87
N GLN A 329 7.09 -9.92 6.46
CA GLN A 329 6.69 -11.20 7.03
C GLN A 329 6.56 -12.22 5.90
N ALA A 330 7.30 -13.32 6.00
CA ALA A 330 7.15 -14.49 5.15
C ALA A 330 6.28 -15.54 5.85
N VAL A 331 5.21 -15.97 5.20
CA VAL A 331 4.40 -17.10 5.63
C VAL A 331 4.91 -18.34 4.90
N THR A 332 5.31 -19.35 5.66
CA THR A 332 5.86 -20.60 5.13
C THR A 332 5.02 -21.81 5.53
N VAL A 333 4.52 -22.56 4.55
CA VAL A 333 3.74 -23.80 4.81
C VAL A 333 4.63 -24.90 5.40
N ALA A 334 5.89 -24.98 5.00
CA ALA A 334 6.80 -26.05 5.39
C ALA A 334 7.05 -26.08 6.91
N GLU A 335 7.21 -24.90 7.52
CA GLU A 335 7.38 -24.78 8.97
C GLU A 335 6.09 -24.46 9.73
N ARG A 336 4.99 -24.11 9.02
CA ARG A 336 3.75 -23.53 9.57
C ARG A 336 4.05 -22.30 10.44
N LYS A 337 4.79 -21.34 9.89
CA LYS A 337 5.20 -20.11 10.59
C LYS A 337 4.93 -18.86 9.78
N VAL A 338 4.79 -17.76 10.51
CA VAL A 338 5.07 -16.42 10.00
C VAL A 338 6.45 -16.02 10.53
N VAL A 339 7.35 -15.59 9.64
CA VAL A 339 8.75 -15.29 9.95
C VAL A 339 9.08 -13.88 9.49
N GLU A 340 9.65 -13.05 10.35
CA GLU A 340 10.11 -11.73 9.94
C GLU A 340 11.32 -11.85 9.00
N LEU A 341 11.27 -11.12 7.88
CA LEU A 341 12.41 -10.96 6.98
C LEU A 341 13.10 -9.61 7.27
N PRO A 342 14.39 -9.45 6.94
CA PRO A 342 15.08 -8.16 7.05
C PRO A 342 14.33 -7.05 6.31
N ASN A 343 14.45 -5.78 6.71
CA ASN A 343 13.66 -4.69 6.12
C ASN A 343 14.30 -4.07 4.85
N LEU A 344 14.99 -4.91 4.06
CA LEU A 344 15.84 -4.51 2.93
C LEU A 344 15.73 -5.49 1.74
N ASP A 345 15.50 -4.98 0.54
CA ASP A 345 15.65 -5.71 -0.73
C ASP A 345 17.04 -5.42 -1.33
N GLU A 346 17.92 -6.43 -1.31
CA GLU A 346 19.29 -6.34 -1.82
C GLU A 346 19.40 -6.53 -3.34
N SER A 347 18.29 -6.63 -4.07
CA SER A 347 18.33 -6.65 -5.53
C SER A 347 18.83 -5.31 -6.08
N THR A 348 19.82 -5.38 -6.97
CA THR A 348 20.41 -4.21 -7.64
C THR A 348 19.69 -3.84 -8.95
N THR A 349 18.77 -4.68 -9.42
CA THR A 349 18.05 -4.48 -10.70
C THR A 349 16.58 -4.12 -10.53
N SER A 350 16.00 -4.45 -9.38
CA SER A 350 14.60 -4.21 -9.04
C SER A 350 14.44 -3.89 -7.56
N LEU A 351 13.39 -3.16 -7.20
CA LEU A 351 12.87 -3.11 -5.84
C LEU A 351 11.51 -3.80 -5.83
N TRP A 352 11.28 -4.74 -4.91
CA TRP A 352 10.02 -5.48 -4.81
C TRP A 352 9.65 -6.27 -6.09
N GLY A 353 10.63 -6.53 -6.97
CA GLY A 353 10.41 -7.08 -8.31
C GLY A 353 10.06 -6.05 -9.38
N MET A 354 9.75 -4.80 -9.00
CA MET A 354 9.61 -3.67 -9.92
C MET A 354 10.99 -3.20 -10.39
N PRO A 355 11.30 -3.15 -11.70
CA PRO A 355 12.59 -2.66 -12.18
C PRO A 355 12.86 -1.22 -11.75
N TYR A 356 14.06 -0.91 -11.26
CA TYR A 356 14.39 0.46 -10.82
C TYR A 356 14.19 1.52 -11.91
N LYS A 357 14.35 1.15 -13.18
CA LYS A 357 14.05 2.02 -14.32
C LYS A 357 12.60 2.53 -14.32
N SER A 358 11.64 1.73 -13.86
CA SER A 358 10.23 2.13 -13.74
C SER A 358 10.03 3.13 -12.61
N ILE A 359 10.68 2.90 -11.46
CA ILE A 359 10.65 3.81 -10.30
C ILE A 359 11.32 5.15 -10.64
N PHE A 360 12.49 5.12 -11.29
CA PHE A 360 13.17 6.35 -11.71
C PHE A 360 12.41 7.11 -12.81
N ALA A 361 11.55 6.44 -13.58
CA ALA A 361 10.68 7.11 -14.55
C ALA A 361 9.57 7.95 -13.88
N THR A 362 9.11 7.60 -12.67
CA THR A 362 8.13 8.42 -11.92
C THR A 362 8.79 9.63 -11.25
N LEU A 363 10.09 9.57 -10.95
CA LEU A 363 10.89 10.71 -10.50
C LEU A 363 11.20 11.71 -11.63
N LYS A 364 11.24 11.26 -12.89
CA LYS A 364 11.66 12.09 -14.02
C LYS A 364 10.88 13.41 -14.16
N PRO A 365 9.55 13.50 -14.03
CA PRO A 365 8.83 14.77 -14.10
C PRO A 365 9.14 15.75 -12.95
N ILE A 366 9.66 15.27 -11.81
CA ILE A 366 10.15 16.10 -10.71
C ILE A 366 11.54 16.63 -11.09
N LEU A 367 12.46 15.72 -11.46
CA LEU A 367 13.84 16.05 -11.84
C LEU A 367 13.97 16.86 -13.13
N ASP A 368 12.97 16.80 -14.03
CA ASP A 368 12.93 17.59 -15.26
C ASP A 368 12.42 19.03 -15.04
N LYS A 369 11.89 19.38 -13.85
CA LYS A 369 11.57 20.77 -13.48
C LYS A 369 12.86 21.56 -13.25
N GLN A 370 13.56 21.87 -14.34
CA GLN A 370 14.73 22.75 -14.30
C GLN A 370 14.31 24.17 -13.94
N THR A 371 14.32 24.46 -12.65
CA THR A 371 14.53 25.84 -12.18
C THR A 371 16.04 26.07 -12.19
N THR A 372 16.52 26.92 -13.09
CA THR A 372 17.88 27.44 -13.00
C THR A 372 17.92 28.42 -11.84
N ALA A 373 18.17 27.90 -10.63
CA ALA A 373 18.28 28.72 -9.44
C ALA A 373 19.34 29.82 -9.64
N GLU A 374 18.92 31.07 -9.46
CA GLU A 374 19.73 32.25 -9.78
C GLU A 374 20.96 32.41 -8.87
N ASN A 375 20.94 31.76 -7.70
CA ASN A 375 22.03 31.76 -6.73
C ASN A 375 22.00 30.49 -5.86
N THR A 376 23.04 30.31 -5.04
CA THR A 376 23.19 29.20 -4.09
C THR A 376 21.96 28.98 -3.20
N CYS A 377 21.34 30.06 -2.70
CA CYS A 377 20.27 29.98 -1.72
C CYS A 377 18.95 29.55 -2.33
N ALA A 378 18.61 30.10 -3.51
CA ALA A 378 17.52 29.59 -4.34
C ALA A 378 17.74 28.11 -4.69
N ALA A 379 18.98 27.68 -4.96
CA ALA A 379 19.28 26.29 -5.27
C ALA A 379 19.03 25.37 -4.06
N VAL A 380 19.48 25.76 -2.86
CA VAL A 380 19.20 24.99 -1.63
C VAL A 380 17.70 24.91 -1.35
N ALA A 381 16.96 26.02 -1.48
CA ALA A 381 15.52 26.04 -1.30
C ALA A 381 14.80 25.12 -2.30
N THR A 382 15.12 25.19 -3.60
CA THR A 382 14.58 24.27 -4.61
C THR A 382 14.90 22.81 -4.29
N ALA A 383 16.14 22.49 -3.90
CA ALA A 383 16.53 21.11 -3.59
C ALA A 383 15.82 20.56 -2.34
N ILE A 384 15.45 21.41 -1.39
CA ILE A 384 14.61 21.04 -0.24
C ILE A 384 13.19 20.68 -0.73
N ASP A 385 12.61 21.48 -1.63
CA ASP A 385 11.29 21.21 -2.19
C ASP A 385 11.27 19.94 -3.07
N ASP A 386 12.27 19.77 -3.93
CA ASP A 386 12.45 18.56 -4.72
C ASP A 386 12.66 17.31 -3.82
N TYR A 387 13.37 17.45 -2.68
CA TYR A 387 13.55 16.36 -1.72
C TYR A 387 12.22 15.89 -1.12
N PHE A 388 11.26 16.78 -0.83
CA PHE A 388 9.92 16.37 -0.41
C PHE A 388 9.18 15.62 -1.52
N ASN A 389 9.21 16.13 -2.75
CA ASN A 389 8.60 15.47 -3.91
C ASN A 389 9.21 14.06 -4.15
N ILE A 390 10.53 13.91 -4.03
CA ILE A 390 11.24 12.62 -4.12
C ILE A 390 10.81 11.68 -2.99
N LYS A 391 10.66 12.19 -1.75
CA LYS A 391 10.15 11.38 -0.63
C LYS A 391 8.74 10.88 -0.87
N SER A 392 7.82 11.72 -1.37
CA SER A 392 6.45 11.30 -1.69
C SER A 392 6.43 10.16 -2.72
N VAL A 393 7.30 10.21 -3.74
CA VAL A 393 7.47 9.08 -4.68
C VAL A 393 8.09 7.87 -3.99
N GLY A 394 9.05 8.05 -3.09
CA GLY A 394 9.63 6.96 -2.29
C GLY A 394 8.59 6.23 -1.44
N VAL A 395 7.73 6.99 -0.76
CA VAL A 395 6.59 6.47 0.03
C VAL A 395 5.61 5.69 -0.84
N ALA A 396 5.23 6.25 -1.99
CA ALA A 396 4.36 5.59 -2.96
C ALA A 396 4.97 4.33 -3.64
N ASN A 397 6.26 4.05 -3.39
CA ASN A 397 6.97 2.86 -3.90
C ASN A 397 7.55 2.00 -2.76
N ASN A 398 7.07 2.17 -1.52
CA ASN A 398 7.51 1.43 -0.33
C ASN A 398 9.04 1.43 -0.13
N ILE A 399 9.67 2.60 -0.35
CA ILE A 399 11.10 2.83 -0.10
C ILE A 399 11.28 3.27 1.35
N SER A 400 11.82 2.38 2.19
CA SER A 400 12.25 2.72 3.54
C SER A 400 13.54 3.55 3.55
N ASN A 401 13.90 4.16 4.70
CA ASN A 401 15.20 4.84 4.83
C ASN A 401 16.38 3.91 4.51
N ALA A 402 16.33 2.66 4.99
CA ALA A 402 17.35 1.64 4.70
C ALA A 402 17.42 1.32 3.20
N GLN A 403 16.26 1.18 2.55
CA GLN A 403 16.19 0.93 1.11
C GLN A 403 16.71 2.12 0.29
N ALA A 404 16.38 3.36 0.65
CA ALA A 404 16.91 4.55 -0.02
C ALA A 404 18.45 4.61 0.05
N MET A 405 19.01 4.27 1.21
CA MET A 405 20.46 4.16 1.41
C MET A 405 21.08 3.03 0.58
N PHE A 406 20.42 1.88 0.45
CA PHE A 406 20.88 0.80 -0.43
C PHE A 406 20.85 1.24 -1.91
N ILE A 407 19.75 1.85 -2.36
CA ILE A 407 19.57 2.33 -3.74
C ILE A 407 20.69 3.31 -4.10
N LEU A 408 20.95 4.31 -3.26
CA LEU A 408 22.00 5.29 -3.50
C LEU A 408 23.41 4.66 -3.57
N ASN A 409 23.68 3.63 -2.77
CA ASN A 409 25.01 3.02 -2.67
C ASN A 409 25.26 1.87 -3.66
N LYS A 410 24.20 1.22 -4.19
CA LYS A 410 24.29 -0.05 -4.94
C LYS A 410 23.54 -0.07 -6.27
N VAL A 411 22.65 0.89 -6.51
CA VAL A 411 21.74 0.91 -7.68
C VAL A 411 21.93 2.16 -8.53
N MET A 412 22.05 3.34 -7.92
CA MET A 412 22.27 4.58 -8.67
C MET A 412 23.63 4.53 -9.35
N ASP A 413 23.64 4.77 -10.66
CA ASP A 413 24.86 4.91 -11.45
C ASP A 413 25.20 6.38 -11.70
N LYS A 414 26.41 6.63 -12.23
CA LYS A 414 26.85 7.97 -12.62
C LYS A 414 25.96 8.62 -13.68
N THR A 415 25.28 7.83 -14.51
CA THR A 415 24.41 8.33 -15.59
C THR A 415 23.20 9.03 -14.98
N TYR A 416 22.57 8.38 -14.00
CA TYR A 416 21.44 8.93 -13.26
C TYR A 416 21.85 10.13 -12.40
N VAL A 417 22.93 10.03 -11.64
CA VAL A 417 23.45 11.12 -10.80
C VAL A 417 23.81 12.37 -11.63
N LYS A 418 24.40 12.21 -12.82
CA LYS A 418 24.70 13.33 -13.72
C LYS A 418 23.47 13.93 -14.39
N SER A 419 22.37 13.18 -14.49
CA SER A 419 21.09 13.71 -14.98
C SER A 419 20.30 14.48 -13.92
N MET A 420 20.66 14.38 -12.63
CA MET A 420 19.99 15.13 -11.57
C MET A 420 20.27 16.64 -11.67
N PRO A 421 19.26 17.50 -11.40
CA PRO A 421 19.41 18.95 -11.35
C PRO A 421 20.63 19.45 -10.53
N PRO A 422 21.29 20.55 -10.95
CA PRO A 422 22.48 21.09 -10.26
C PRO A 422 22.25 21.51 -8.81
N ASN A 423 21.02 21.90 -8.45
CA ASN A 423 20.67 22.31 -7.09
C ASN A 423 20.92 21.21 -6.04
N PHE A 424 20.80 19.93 -6.38
CA PHE A 424 21.17 18.84 -5.47
C PHE A 424 22.66 18.83 -5.11
N GLU A 425 23.55 19.18 -6.05
CA GLU A 425 24.99 19.27 -5.79
C GLU A 425 25.31 20.45 -4.86
N VAL A 426 24.65 21.58 -5.09
CA VAL A 426 24.78 22.78 -4.25
C VAL A 426 24.27 22.49 -2.84
N ALA A 427 23.08 21.90 -2.70
CA ALA A 427 22.49 21.54 -1.42
C ALA A 427 23.33 20.52 -0.66
N ALA A 428 23.81 19.45 -1.31
CA ALA A 428 24.66 18.46 -0.67
C ALA A 428 25.95 19.08 -0.10
N LYS A 429 26.58 20.03 -0.81
CA LYS A 429 27.75 20.77 -0.31
C LYS A 429 27.40 21.65 0.89
N VAL A 430 26.32 22.43 0.81
CA VAL A 430 25.87 23.30 1.91
C VAL A 430 25.51 22.49 3.16
N PHE A 431 24.82 21.36 3.01
CA PHE A 431 24.44 20.51 4.14
C PHE A 431 25.66 19.92 4.86
N LEU A 432 26.67 19.48 4.12
CA LEU A 432 27.92 18.97 4.68
C LEU A 432 28.72 20.08 5.39
N ASP A 433 28.83 21.27 4.79
CA ASP A 433 29.44 22.45 5.42
C ASP A 433 28.74 22.84 6.74
N TYR A 434 27.41 22.81 6.78
CA TYR A 434 26.65 23.01 8.02
C TYR A 434 26.85 21.88 9.04
N LEU A 435 27.03 20.61 8.63
CA LEU A 435 27.36 19.52 9.57
C LEU A 435 28.73 19.72 10.22
N ASP A 436 29.73 20.15 9.44
CA ASP A 436 31.06 20.45 9.97
C ASP A 436 31.02 21.65 10.94
N LYS A 437 30.23 22.69 10.62
CA LYS A 437 29.97 23.83 11.53
C LYS A 437 29.20 23.44 12.79
N ILE A 438 28.26 22.49 12.71
CA ILE A 438 27.57 21.91 13.88
C ILE A 438 28.59 21.21 14.78
N ARG A 439 29.41 20.31 14.21
CA ARG A 439 30.42 19.52 14.94
C ARG A 439 31.52 20.38 15.58
N ALA A 440 31.75 21.59 15.09
CA ALA A 440 32.68 22.55 15.69
C ALA A 440 32.19 23.21 17.00
N VAL A 441 30.90 23.05 17.37
CA VAL A 441 30.35 23.58 18.62
C VAL A 441 30.56 22.59 19.77
N GLU A 442 31.07 23.06 20.91
CA GLU A 442 31.18 22.24 22.13
C GLU A 442 29.80 21.79 22.60
N ASN A 443 29.64 20.49 22.91
CA ASN A 443 28.36 19.85 23.27
C ASN A 443 27.26 20.10 22.22
N TRP A 444 27.64 20.04 20.94
CA TRP A 444 26.69 20.19 19.83
C TRP A 444 25.52 19.20 19.86
N PRO A 445 25.63 17.92 20.28
CA PRO A 445 24.48 17.00 20.23
C PRO A 445 23.33 17.49 21.11
N GLU A 446 23.62 17.81 22.37
CA GLU A 446 22.67 18.29 23.36
C GLU A 446 22.11 19.66 22.96
N LYS A 447 22.98 20.57 22.49
CA LYS A 447 22.57 21.89 22.01
C LYS A 447 21.68 21.82 20.77
N LEU A 448 22.00 20.93 19.82
CA LEU A 448 21.23 20.75 18.58
C LEU A 448 19.83 20.21 18.89
N GLN A 449 19.72 19.21 19.79
CA GLN A 449 18.42 18.72 20.25
C GLN A 449 17.66 19.79 21.06
N SER A 450 18.33 20.50 21.97
CA SER A 450 17.71 21.53 22.83
C SER A 450 17.22 22.76 22.04
N ALA A 451 17.90 23.12 20.95
CA ALA A 451 17.43 24.16 20.04
C ALA A 451 16.30 23.65 19.13
N ALA A 452 16.40 22.41 18.63
CA ALA A 452 15.35 21.81 17.80
C ALA A 452 14.03 21.61 18.54
N SER A 453 14.05 21.21 19.82
CA SER A 453 12.86 20.99 20.65
C SER A 453 12.11 22.26 21.07
N ARG A 454 12.67 23.44 20.81
CA ARG A 454 11.98 24.73 20.99
C ARG A 454 11.05 25.06 19.83
N TYR A 455 11.36 24.56 18.64
CA TYR A 455 10.36 24.58 17.58
C TYR A 455 9.23 23.62 17.99
N PRO A 456 7.96 23.95 17.73
CA PRO A 456 6.89 22.97 17.84
C PRO A 456 7.11 21.91 16.76
N GLU A 457 7.86 20.87 17.11
CA GLU A 457 7.52 19.54 16.64
C GLU A 457 6.03 19.34 17.02
N PRO A 458 5.20 18.80 16.13
CA PRO A 458 3.94 18.21 16.57
C PRO A 458 4.29 17.26 17.71
N ASN A 459 3.57 17.37 18.84
CA ASN A 459 3.75 16.41 19.92
C ASN A 459 3.36 14.99 19.43
N ASP A 460 3.47 13.99 20.29
CA ASP A 460 3.02 12.61 19.98
C ASP A 460 1.49 12.50 19.72
N HIS A 461 0.80 13.65 19.60
CA HIS A 461 -0.61 13.86 19.31
C HIS A 461 -0.82 14.87 18.17
N PHE A 462 0.19 15.15 17.34
CA PHE A 462 0.14 15.90 16.08
C PHE A 462 -0.43 17.32 16.09
N PHE A 463 -0.71 17.89 17.27
CA PHE A 463 -1.09 19.29 17.40
C PHE A 463 0.11 20.18 17.11
N MET A 464 -0.01 21.04 16.11
CA MET A 464 0.77 22.28 16.11
C MET A 464 0.29 23.08 17.33
N SER A 465 1.19 23.31 18.29
CA SER A 465 0.96 24.34 19.31
C SER A 465 0.59 25.64 18.58
N PRO A 466 -0.37 26.46 19.08
CA PRO A 466 -0.67 27.76 18.47
C PRO A 466 0.65 28.50 18.25
N GLU A 467 0.77 29.16 17.07
CA GLU A 467 2.02 29.76 16.58
C GLU A 467 2.75 30.42 17.76
N PRO A 468 3.88 29.87 18.22
CA PRO A 468 4.55 30.42 19.38
C PRO A 468 4.93 31.87 19.06
N ASP A 469 4.62 32.77 20.01
CA ASP A 469 4.94 34.21 19.99
C ASP A 469 6.46 34.45 20.05
N TRP A 470 7.23 33.82 19.18
CA TRP A 470 8.64 34.12 18.98
C TRP A 470 8.75 35.53 18.39
N PRO A 471 9.62 36.38 18.96
CA PRO A 471 10.18 37.48 18.18
C PRO A 471 10.75 36.89 16.88
N ALA A 472 10.41 37.50 15.75
CA ALA A 472 10.88 37.08 14.42
C ALA A 472 12.43 37.06 14.28
N ASP A 473 13.13 37.64 15.27
CA ASP A 473 14.57 37.86 15.29
C ASP A 473 15.35 36.80 16.09
N THR A 474 14.70 35.76 16.64
CA THR A 474 15.33 34.80 17.58
C THR A 474 15.37 33.35 17.13
N ASN A 475 16.23 33.02 16.15
CA ASN A 475 16.58 31.65 15.79
C ASN A 475 17.24 30.91 17.00
N PRO A 476 16.61 29.85 17.56
CA PRO A 476 17.12 29.14 18.74
C PRO A 476 18.47 28.44 18.56
N PHE A 477 18.86 28.08 17.32
CA PHE A 477 20.18 27.48 17.06
C PHE A 477 21.30 28.49 17.31
N ILE A 478 21.08 29.76 16.94
CA ILE A 478 22.07 30.83 17.13
C ILE A 478 22.20 31.16 18.63
N GLN A 479 21.10 31.12 19.38
CA GLN A 479 21.12 31.34 20.83
C GLN A 479 21.98 30.32 21.60
N VAL A 480 22.10 29.07 21.10
CA VAL A 480 22.97 28.05 21.72
C VAL A 480 24.38 28.01 21.14
N GLY A 481 24.71 28.96 20.25
CA GLY A 481 26.05 29.17 19.70
C GLY A 481 26.35 28.47 18.38
N PHE A 482 25.33 28.03 17.63
CA PHE A 482 25.55 27.62 16.24
C PHE A 482 25.84 28.82 15.33
N TYR A 483 26.51 28.52 14.21
CA TYR A 483 26.78 29.46 13.13
C TYR A 483 25.49 30.05 12.54
N SER A 484 25.56 31.29 12.03
CA SER A 484 24.53 31.86 11.17
C SER A 484 25.18 32.39 9.89
N ASP A 485 24.59 32.08 8.74
CA ASP A 485 24.94 32.73 7.49
C ASP A 485 24.44 34.18 7.52
N MET A 486 25.35 35.13 7.37
CA MET A 486 24.99 36.54 7.15
C MET A 486 24.67 36.84 5.67
N GLY A 487 24.71 35.82 4.81
CA GLY A 487 24.22 35.83 3.45
C GLY A 487 22.79 35.29 3.31
N CYS A 488 22.45 34.85 2.10
CA CYS A 488 21.08 34.55 1.73
C CYS A 488 20.53 33.22 2.27
N ILE A 489 21.31 32.32 2.90
CA ILE A 489 20.76 31.04 3.41
C ILE A 489 19.85 31.28 4.62
N ARG A 490 20.21 32.24 5.47
CA ARG A 490 19.35 32.70 6.57
C ARG A 490 18.13 33.47 6.06
N ASP A 491 18.35 34.37 5.10
CA ASP A 491 17.32 35.30 4.62
C ASP A 491 16.35 34.67 3.59
N THR A 492 16.61 33.44 3.11
CA THR A 492 15.71 32.71 2.19
C THR A 492 14.66 31.94 3.00
N PRO A 493 13.35 32.17 2.75
CA PRO A 493 12.29 31.38 3.37
C PRO A 493 12.38 29.90 2.98
N SER A 494 12.08 29.02 3.93
CA SER A 494 11.91 27.60 3.64
C SER A 494 10.66 27.36 2.78
N PRO A 495 10.67 26.45 1.78
CA PRO A 495 9.49 26.13 0.97
C PRO A 495 8.29 25.55 1.75
N SER A 496 8.53 25.04 2.96
CA SER A 496 7.68 23.99 3.58
C SER A 496 7.06 24.38 4.92
N PHE A 497 7.17 25.65 5.32
CA PHE A 497 6.64 26.17 6.57
C PHE A 497 5.98 27.53 6.35
N ALA A 498 5.17 27.98 7.31
CA ALA A 498 4.69 29.37 7.40
C ALA A 498 5.88 30.36 7.28
N PRO A 499 5.65 31.63 6.89
CA PRO A 499 6.72 32.59 6.53
C PRO A 499 7.71 32.98 7.66
N SER A 500 7.64 32.33 8.82
CA SER A 500 8.48 32.50 10.00
C SER A 500 9.68 31.53 10.09
N PHE A 501 10.01 30.77 9.03
CA PHE A 501 11.07 29.74 9.08
C PHE A 501 12.02 29.79 7.88
N GLY A 502 13.33 29.94 8.13
CA GLY A 502 14.38 30.07 7.13
C GLY A 502 14.98 28.74 6.65
N VAL A 503 15.68 28.76 5.51
CA VAL A 503 16.43 27.60 4.99
C VAL A 503 17.56 27.19 5.95
N GLU A 504 18.24 28.13 6.59
CA GLU A 504 19.22 27.86 7.66
C GLU A 504 18.66 26.99 8.78
N GLU A 505 17.49 27.36 9.31
CA GLU A 505 16.83 26.65 10.40
C GLU A 505 16.36 25.26 9.96
N TRP A 506 15.97 25.11 8.69
CA TRP A 506 15.66 23.83 8.07
C TRP A 506 16.87 22.89 8.10
N ILE A 507 18.06 23.38 7.75
CA ILE A 507 19.30 22.59 7.73
C ILE A 507 19.68 22.13 9.15
N TYR A 508 19.56 23.01 10.15
CA TYR A 508 19.77 22.62 11.55
C TYR A 508 18.76 21.57 12.02
N ARG A 509 17.46 21.73 11.74
CA ARG A 509 16.43 20.73 12.07
C ARG A 509 16.57 19.43 11.27
N PHE A 510 17.14 19.46 10.07
CA PHE A 510 17.48 18.25 9.32
C PHE A 510 18.53 17.43 10.09
N TRP A 511 19.65 18.04 10.47
CA TRP A 511 20.70 17.34 11.22
C TRP A 511 20.25 16.94 12.63
N ALA A 512 19.43 17.75 13.30
CA ALA A 512 18.82 17.38 14.59
C ALA A 512 17.98 16.09 14.47
N ARG A 513 17.15 15.97 13.42
CA ARG A 513 16.35 14.75 13.18
C ARG A 513 17.24 13.55 12.87
N ARG A 514 18.33 13.71 12.10
CA ARG A 514 19.28 12.61 11.85
C ARG A 514 20.05 12.18 13.09
N HIS A 515 20.36 13.10 14.01
CA HIS A 515 20.95 12.74 15.29
C HIS A 515 19.99 11.91 16.15
N LYS A 516 18.73 12.36 16.30
CA LYS A 516 17.68 11.63 17.05
C LYS A 516 17.42 10.21 16.49
N GLN A 517 17.74 9.98 15.21
CA GLN A 517 17.56 8.71 14.50
C GLN A 517 18.84 7.84 14.43
N ASP A 518 19.96 8.27 15.01
CA ASP A 518 21.28 7.63 14.86
C ASP A 518 21.70 7.43 13.38
N GLN A 519 21.48 8.47 12.56
CA GLN A 519 21.63 8.44 11.09
C GLN A 519 22.61 9.48 10.51
N ILE A 520 23.31 10.28 11.33
CA ILE A 520 24.19 11.35 10.81
C ILE A 520 25.25 10.78 9.87
N GLU A 521 25.98 9.77 10.31
CA GLU A 521 27.13 9.19 9.60
C GLU A 521 26.68 8.51 8.29
N ALA A 522 25.52 7.86 8.31
CA ALA A 522 24.90 7.27 7.12
C ALA A 522 24.51 8.34 6.09
N VAL A 523 23.85 9.41 6.52
CA VAL A 523 23.42 10.52 5.64
C VAL A 523 24.61 11.33 5.12
N GLU A 524 25.63 11.55 5.95
CA GLU A 524 26.89 12.16 5.55
C GLU A 524 27.60 11.34 4.46
N ALA A 525 27.71 10.02 4.65
CA ALA A 525 28.28 9.10 3.66
C ALA A 525 27.50 9.11 2.34
N ALA A 526 26.17 9.15 2.41
CA ALA A 526 25.29 9.30 1.24
C ALA A 526 25.56 10.59 0.46
N LEU A 527 25.61 11.75 1.12
CA LEU A 527 25.88 13.04 0.47
C LEU A 527 27.28 13.05 -0.18
N LYS A 528 28.29 12.50 0.50
CA LYS A 528 29.66 12.37 -0.05
C LYS A 528 29.72 11.41 -1.24
N ALA A 529 29.01 10.27 -1.19
CA ALA A 529 28.93 9.33 -2.30
C ALA A 529 28.24 9.93 -3.54
N PHE A 530 27.13 10.65 -3.33
CA PHE A 530 26.44 11.41 -4.39
C PHE A 530 27.37 12.44 -5.06
N LEU A 531 28.07 13.27 -4.26
CA LEU A 531 29.01 14.25 -4.80
C LEU A 531 30.16 13.60 -5.58
N LYS A 532 30.66 12.45 -5.12
CA LYS A 532 31.69 11.67 -5.82
C LYS A 532 31.18 11.15 -7.18
N LEU A 533 30.02 10.49 -7.21
CA LEU A 533 29.40 9.96 -8.43
C LEU A 533 29.06 11.05 -9.47
N ARG A 534 28.94 12.31 -9.03
CA ARG A 534 28.72 13.47 -9.91
C ARG A 534 30.02 14.00 -10.55
N GLN A 535 31.15 13.80 -9.88
CA GLN A 535 32.48 14.21 -10.36
C GLN A 535 33.11 13.18 -11.33
N GLU A 536 32.79 11.89 -11.19
CA GLU A 536 33.26 10.75 -12.02
C GLU A 536 32.49 10.56 -13.33
#